data_AF-A0A1M3PUN5-F1
#
_entry.id   AF-A0A1M3PUN5-F1
#
_cell.length_a   1.000
_cell.length_b   1.000
_cell.length_c   1.000
_cell.angle_alpha   90.00
_cell.angle_beta   90.00
_cell.angle_gamma   90.00
#
_symmetry.space_group_name_H-M   'P 1'
#
loop_
_entity.id
_entity.type
_entity.pdbx_description
1 polymer ?
#
loop_
_entity_poly.entity_id
_entity_poly.type
_entity_poly.pdbx_seq_one_letter_code
_entity_poly.pdbx_strand_id
1 'polypeptide(L)'
;MQNPLWHPSDEAMAASNIAAFIEWLRAGGRHSPAGPAGVAAWAQAEPAAFARAISDFAGLDPALGYAENLARAATGRVVLLRPAGRREIAAAALSGPGLPARIAAMLKAGCSGMLPAQAADHLLWFDLRPDERLLWAGGLIDPWPLGALLAGATLILCDPAPADPQAAAAREGARLLRRPAAGPATR
;
A
#
# COMPACT_ATOMS: atom_id res chain seq x y z
N MET A 1 -30.36 5.14 -16.33
CA MET A 1 -28.97 5.52 -16.02
C MET A 1 -28.89 5.75 -14.52
N GLN A 2 -28.07 4.98 -13.79
CA GLN A 2 -27.91 5.18 -12.35
C GLN A 2 -27.02 6.40 -12.12
N ASN A 3 -27.55 7.39 -11.40
CA ASN A 3 -26.75 8.52 -10.95
C ASN A 3 -25.82 8.00 -9.83
N PRO A 4 -24.50 8.21 -9.90
CA PRO A 4 -23.60 7.72 -8.87
C PRO A 4 -23.95 8.35 -7.52
N LEU A 5 -23.87 7.53 -6.47
CA LEU A 5 -24.23 7.93 -5.10
C LEU A 5 -23.27 8.98 -4.51
N TRP A 6 -22.07 9.12 -5.10
CA TRP A 6 -21.05 10.03 -4.64
C TRP A 6 -20.07 10.37 -5.77
N HIS A 7 -19.64 11.63 -5.83
CA HIS A 7 -18.53 12.10 -6.66
C HIS A 7 -17.52 12.84 -5.76
N PRO A 8 -16.22 12.58 -5.89
CA PRO A 8 -15.20 13.39 -5.23
C PRO A 8 -15.24 14.83 -5.76
N SER A 9 -14.90 15.79 -4.92
CA SER A 9 -14.71 17.18 -5.35
C SER A 9 -13.45 17.31 -6.21
N ASP A 10 -13.38 18.37 -7.02
CA ASP A 10 -12.18 18.69 -7.83
C ASP A 10 -10.93 18.87 -6.96
N GLU A 11 -11.09 19.45 -5.76
CA GLU A 11 -10.01 19.60 -4.78
C GLU A 11 -9.50 18.24 -4.29
N ALA A 12 -10.41 17.32 -3.94
CA ALA A 12 -10.03 15.97 -3.54
C ALA A 12 -9.33 15.21 -4.67
N MET A 13 -9.81 15.39 -5.91
CA MET A 13 -9.18 14.82 -7.09
C MET A 13 -7.78 15.39 -7.33
N ALA A 14 -7.59 16.70 -7.21
CA ALA A 14 -6.30 17.37 -7.37
C ALA A 14 -5.30 16.99 -6.28
N ALA A 15 -5.77 16.77 -5.04
CA ALA A 15 -4.94 16.34 -3.91
C ALA A 15 -4.59 14.84 -3.93
N SER A 16 -5.19 14.04 -4.81
CA SER A 16 -4.97 12.58 -4.87
C SER A 16 -3.53 12.19 -5.22
N ASN A 17 -3.06 11.07 -4.70
CA ASN A 17 -1.79 10.46 -5.07
C ASN A 17 -1.73 10.14 -6.58
N ILE A 18 -2.88 9.81 -7.20
CA ILE A 18 -2.92 9.57 -8.64
C ILE A 18 -2.71 10.86 -9.45
N ALA A 19 -3.22 12.00 -8.99
CA ALA A 19 -2.91 13.29 -9.59
C ALA A 19 -1.42 13.63 -9.43
N ALA A 20 -0.86 13.39 -8.25
CA ALA A 20 0.58 13.56 -8.01
C ALA A 20 1.44 12.66 -8.92
N PHE A 21 1.02 11.40 -9.11
CA PHE A 21 1.70 10.46 -10.01
C PHE A 21 1.63 10.92 -11.48
N ILE A 22 0.46 11.39 -11.94
CA ILE A 22 0.30 11.93 -13.31
C ILE A 22 1.19 13.14 -13.53
N GLU A 23 1.24 14.06 -12.57
CA GLU A 23 2.11 15.24 -12.67
C GLU A 23 3.58 14.85 -12.66
N TRP A 24 3.98 13.90 -11.82
CA TRP A 24 5.33 13.34 -11.81
C TRP A 24 5.72 12.71 -13.17
N LEU A 25 4.82 11.95 -13.79
CA LEU A 25 5.05 11.37 -15.11
C LEU A 25 5.23 12.44 -16.20
N ARG A 26 4.40 13.50 -16.14
CA ARG A 26 4.45 14.63 -17.07
C ARG A 26 5.76 15.40 -16.93
N ALA A 27 6.14 15.74 -15.70
CA ALA A 27 7.39 16.44 -15.40
C ALA A 27 8.62 15.63 -15.86
N GLY A 28 8.55 14.30 -15.79
CA GLY A 28 9.61 13.41 -16.26
C GLY A 28 9.60 13.12 -17.77
N GLY A 29 8.64 13.65 -18.54
CA GLY A 29 8.53 13.39 -19.99
C GLY A 29 8.28 11.92 -20.35
N ARG A 30 7.74 11.11 -19.43
CA ARG A 30 7.63 9.64 -19.59
C ARG A 30 6.38 9.23 -20.35
N HIS A 31 5.21 9.57 -19.78
CA HIS A 31 3.88 9.22 -20.26
C HIS A 31 2.91 10.27 -19.71
N SER A 32 1.81 10.58 -20.40
CA SER A 32 0.83 11.56 -19.90
C SER A 32 -0.57 10.98 -20.04
N PRO A 33 -0.99 10.11 -19.11
CA PRO A 33 -2.33 9.53 -19.16
C PRO A 33 -3.39 10.61 -18.95
N ALA A 34 -4.53 10.46 -19.63
CA ALA A 34 -5.66 11.40 -19.56
C ALA A 34 -6.46 11.20 -18.25
N GLY A 35 -5.85 11.55 -17.12
CA GLY A 35 -6.46 11.42 -15.80
C GLY A 35 -6.44 10.00 -15.24
N PRO A 36 -7.16 9.76 -14.13
CA PRO A 36 -7.18 8.48 -13.40
C PRO A 36 -7.54 7.26 -14.26
N ALA A 37 -8.58 7.38 -15.11
CA ALA A 37 -8.99 6.31 -16.00
C ALA A 37 -7.90 5.96 -17.02
N GLY A 38 -7.16 6.96 -17.50
CA GLY A 38 -6.01 6.76 -18.37
C GLY A 38 -4.87 5.98 -17.70
N VAL A 39 -4.62 6.21 -16.41
CA VAL A 39 -3.62 5.45 -15.65
C VAL A 39 -4.04 3.98 -15.53
N ALA A 40 -5.31 3.71 -15.22
CA ALA A 40 -5.82 2.34 -15.13
C ALA A 40 -5.76 1.60 -16.47
N ALA A 41 -6.13 2.27 -17.58
CA ALA A 41 -6.00 1.72 -18.92
C ALA A 41 -4.55 1.42 -19.29
N TRP A 42 -3.62 2.32 -18.96
CA TRP A 42 -2.19 2.12 -19.19
C TRP A 42 -1.63 0.96 -18.37
N ALA A 43 -2.00 0.84 -17.09
CA ALA A 43 -1.57 -0.28 -16.24
C ALA A 43 -1.99 -1.65 -16.79
N GLN A 44 -3.13 -1.72 -17.50
CA GLN A 44 -3.60 -2.94 -18.17
C GLN A 44 -2.88 -3.18 -19.50
N ALA A 45 -2.71 -2.14 -20.31
CA ALA A 45 -2.12 -2.25 -21.64
C ALA A 45 -0.60 -2.52 -21.59
N GLU A 46 0.11 -1.91 -20.64
CA GLU A 46 1.57 -1.93 -20.54
C GLU A 46 2.04 -2.20 -19.10
N PRO A 47 1.73 -3.38 -18.52
CA PRO A 47 1.95 -3.65 -17.10
C PRO A 47 3.43 -3.53 -16.67
N ALA A 48 4.38 -3.88 -17.54
CA ALA A 48 5.81 -3.76 -17.25
C ALA A 48 6.28 -2.30 -17.19
N ALA A 49 5.83 -1.46 -18.14
CA ALA A 49 6.18 -0.03 -18.15
C ALA A 49 5.55 0.68 -16.95
N PHE A 50 4.29 0.36 -16.64
CA PHE A 50 3.60 0.86 -15.46
C PHE A 50 4.29 0.42 -14.16
N ALA A 51 4.65 -0.87 -14.03
CA ALA A 51 5.37 -1.39 -12.86
C ALA A 51 6.72 -0.68 -12.65
N ARG A 52 7.45 -0.36 -13.73
CA ARG A 52 8.68 0.42 -13.63
C ARG A 52 8.41 1.85 -13.16
N ALA A 53 7.41 2.51 -13.73
CA ALA A 53 7.07 3.87 -13.37
C ALA A 53 6.61 4.00 -11.91
N ILE A 54 5.80 3.06 -11.42
CA ILE A 54 5.37 3.07 -10.01
C ILE A 54 6.53 2.75 -9.07
N SER A 55 7.49 1.92 -9.49
CA SER A 55 8.71 1.64 -8.71
C SER A 55 9.52 2.91 -8.53
N ASP A 56 9.77 3.63 -9.63
CA ASP A 56 10.51 4.90 -9.60
C ASP A 56 9.77 5.96 -8.76
N PHE A 57 8.45 6.07 -8.90
CA PHE A 57 7.62 7.01 -8.12
C PHE A 57 7.64 6.70 -6.62
N ALA A 58 7.57 5.40 -6.26
CA ALA A 58 7.64 4.96 -4.87
C ALA A 58 9.07 4.89 -4.31
N GLY A 59 10.09 5.26 -5.11
CA GLY A 59 11.50 5.23 -4.69
C GLY A 59 12.05 3.82 -4.44
N LEU A 60 11.48 2.81 -5.11
CA LEU A 60 11.95 1.42 -5.00
C LEU A 60 13.29 1.26 -5.72
N ASP A 61 14.22 0.59 -5.06
CA ASP A 61 15.53 0.29 -5.61
C ASP A 61 15.56 -1.18 -6.07
N PRO A 62 15.74 -1.45 -7.37
CA PRO A 62 15.77 -2.82 -7.89
C PRO A 62 16.98 -3.62 -7.41
N ALA A 63 18.02 -2.96 -6.86
CA ALA A 63 19.16 -3.65 -6.24
C ALA A 63 18.86 -4.11 -4.81
N LEU A 64 17.76 -3.64 -4.20
CA LEU A 64 17.36 -3.99 -2.84
C LEU A 64 16.32 -5.11 -2.82
N GLY A 65 16.38 -5.93 -1.77
CA GLY A 65 15.37 -6.93 -1.48
C GLY A 65 14.06 -6.32 -1.00
N TYR A 66 13.08 -7.18 -0.73
CA TYR A 66 11.74 -6.79 -0.33
C TYR A 66 11.74 -6.04 1.01
N ALA A 67 12.42 -6.58 2.01
CA ALA A 67 12.48 -6.01 3.36
C ALA A 67 13.28 -4.70 3.38
N GLU A 68 14.36 -4.62 2.60
CA GLU A 68 15.20 -3.43 2.50
C GLU A 68 14.46 -2.25 1.86
N ASN A 69 13.68 -2.50 0.80
CA ASN A 69 12.84 -1.47 0.18
C ASN A 69 11.78 -0.95 1.17
N LEU A 70 11.09 -1.85 1.90
CA LEU A 70 10.12 -1.46 2.92
C LEU A 70 10.78 -0.68 4.07
N ALA A 71 11.98 -1.10 4.50
CA ALA A 71 12.73 -0.42 5.53
C ALA A 71 13.26 0.95 5.09
N ARG A 72 13.50 1.16 3.79
CA ARG A 72 14.00 2.41 3.22
C ARG A 72 12.92 3.47 3.02
N ALA A 73 11.67 3.09 2.78
CA ALA A 73 10.52 4.02 2.63
C ALA A 73 10.14 4.76 3.94
N ALA A 74 11.08 4.86 4.90
CA ALA A 74 10.87 5.07 6.33
C ALA A 74 10.31 6.44 6.72
N THR A 75 8.98 6.49 6.77
CA THR A 75 8.25 7.19 7.85
C THR A 75 7.20 6.30 8.53
N GLY A 76 6.81 5.20 7.87
CA GLY A 76 5.79 4.28 8.35
C GLY A 76 6.18 3.45 9.59
N ARG A 77 5.15 2.88 10.23
CA ARG A 77 5.27 2.06 11.43
C ARG A 77 4.39 0.82 11.33
N VAL A 78 4.81 -0.27 11.94
CA VAL A 78 4.00 -1.46 12.13
C VAL A 78 3.57 -1.55 13.59
N VAL A 79 2.26 -1.55 13.83
CA VAL A 79 1.66 -1.80 15.15
C VAL A 79 1.12 -3.23 15.17
N LEU A 80 1.65 -4.05 16.07
CA LEU A 80 1.12 -5.38 16.34
C LEU A 80 0.17 -5.30 17.55
N LEU A 81 -1.12 -5.52 17.29
CA LEU A 81 -2.17 -5.62 18.31
C LEU A 81 -2.39 -7.07 18.69
N ARG A 82 -2.20 -7.39 19.97
CA ARG A 82 -2.44 -8.71 20.56
C ARG A 82 -3.31 -8.58 21.81
N PRO A 83 -3.97 -9.66 22.26
CA PRO A 83 -4.70 -9.67 23.53
C PRO A 83 -3.80 -9.27 24.71
N ALA A 84 -2.54 -9.69 24.68
CA ALA A 84 -1.53 -9.37 25.70
C ALA A 84 -0.98 -7.93 25.62
N GLY A 85 -1.35 -7.15 24.58
CA GLY A 85 -0.96 -5.75 24.46
C GLY A 85 -0.55 -5.31 23.05
N ARG A 86 -0.15 -4.03 22.99
CA ARG A 86 0.26 -3.32 21.78
C ARG A 86 1.79 -3.27 21.68
N ARG A 87 2.35 -3.59 20.52
CA ARG A 87 3.77 -3.39 20.21
C ARG A 87 3.92 -2.59 18.94
N GLU A 88 4.77 -1.58 18.96
CA GLU A 88 5.05 -0.73 17.80
C GLU A 88 6.49 -0.96 17.32
N ILE A 89 6.66 -1.03 16.01
CA ILE A 89 7.92 -1.36 15.33
C ILE A 89 8.09 -0.34 14.20
N ALA A 90 9.22 0.37 14.18
CA ALA A 90 9.54 1.27 13.08
C ALA A 90 9.77 0.47 11.79
N ALA A 91 9.33 0.98 10.63
CA ALA A 91 9.58 0.32 9.35
C ALA A 91 11.08 0.06 9.09
N ALA A 92 11.95 0.98 9.53
CA ALA A 92 13.40 0.84 9.43
C ALA A 92 13.95 -0.42 10.13
N ALA A 93 13.22 -1.01 11.09
CA ALA A 93 13.63 -2.23 11.77
C ALA A 93 13.27 -3.52 11.01
N LEU A 94 12.53 -3.44 9.89
CA LEU A 94 12.06 -4.61 9.14
C LEU A 94 13.16 -5.38 8.41
N SER A 95 14.33 -4.79 8.20
CA SER A 95 15.53 -5.48 7.69
C SER A 95 16.39 -6.09 8.80
N GLY A 96 16.03 -5.86 10.07
CA GLY A 96 16.80 -6.30 11.23
C GLY A 96 16.33 -7.63 11.84
N PRO A 97 17.14 -8.24 12.73
CA PRO A 97 16.76 -9.43 13.47
C PRO A 97 15.68 -9.14 14.54
N GLY A 98 15.05 -10.19 15.06
CA GLY A 98 14.16 -10.08 16.24
C GLY A 98 12.74 -9.59 15.93
N LEU A 99 12.33 -9.65 14.67
CA LEU A 99 10.95 -9.35 14.27
C LEU A 99 9.96 -10.37 14.87
N PRO A 100 8.77 -9.92 15.29
CA PRO A 100 7.67 -10.84 15.61
C PRO A 100 7.45 -11.83 14.48
N ALA A 101 7.19 -13.10 14.84
CA ALA A 101 7.05 -14.21 13.89
C ALA A 101 6.07 -13.90 12.74
N ARG A 102 4.97 -13.21 13.03
CA ARG A 102 4.01 -12.78 12.01
C ARG A 102 4.63 -11.86 10.95
N ILE A 103 5.35 -10.82 11.39
CA ILE A 103 5.99 -9.86 10.47
C ILE A 103 7.08 -10.57 9.66
N ALA A 104 7.87 -11.42 10.31
CA ALA A 104 8.87 -12.24 9.63
C ALA A 104 8.25 -13.17 8.58
N ALA A 105 7.10 -13.78 8.87
CA ALA A 105 6.38 -14.63 7.94
C ALA A 105 5.86 -13.85 6.72
N MET A 106 5.30 -12.66 6.93
CA MET A 106 4.86 -11.79 5.83
C MET A 106 6.03 -11.32 4.97
N LEU A 107 7.15 -10.91 5.57
CA LEU A 107 8.36 -10.54 4.82
C LEU A 107 8.91 -11.72 4.01
N LYS A 108 8.89 -12.94 4.57
CA LYS A 108 9.29 -14.16 3.87
C LYS A 108 8.35 -14.53 2.72
N ALA A 109 7.05 -14.27 2.88
CA ALA A 109 6.05 -14.49 1.84
C ALA A 109 6.09 -13.42 0.74
N GLY A 110 6.56 -12.22 1.07
CA GLY A 110 6.80 -11.15 0.12
C GLY A 110 7.99 -11.43 -0.78
N CYS A 111 7.93 -10.91 -2.00
CA CYS A 111 9.06 -10.91 -2.92
C CYS A 111 9.11 -9.57 -3.67
N SER A 112 10.32 -9.13 -4.06
CA SER A 112 10.52 -7.79 -4.65
C SER A 112 9.65 -7.51 -5.87
N GLY A 113 9.31 -8.55 -6.66
CA GLY A 113 8.41 -8.43 -7.81
C GLY A 113 6.97 -8.01 -7.47
N MET A 114 6.55 -8.11 -6.20
CA MET A 114 5.22 -7.69 -5.76
C MET A 114 5.14 -6.22 -5.33
N LEU A 115 6.28 -5.59 -4.99
CA LEU A 115 6.29 -4.22 -4.47
C LEU A 115 5.66 -3.20 -5.44
N PRO A 116 5.88 -3.26 -6.77
CA PRO A 116 5.26 -2.31 -7.68
C PRO A 116 3.72 -2.39 -7.65
N ALA A 117 3.17 -3.61 -7.61
CA ALA A 117 1.73 -3.81 -7.52
C ALA A 117 1.17 -3.36 -6.17
N GLN A 118 1.87 -3.66 -5.07
CA GLN A 118 1.49 -3.21 -3.72
C GLN A 118 1.54 -1.69 -3.61
N ALA A 119 2.56 -1.05 -4.19
CA ALA A 119 2.67 0.40 -4.26
C ALA A 119 1.52 0.99 -5.07
N ALA A 120 1.19 0.44 -6.24
CA ALA A 120 0.06 0.91 -7.04
C ALA A 120 -1.26 0.81 -6.26
N ASP A 121 -1.52 -0.32 -5.60
CA ASP A 121 -2.71 -0.51 -4.78
C ASP A 121 -2.80 0.56 -3.68
N HIS A 122 -1.78 0.67 -2.84
CA HIS A 122 -1.85 1.52 -1.65
C HIS A 122 -1.73 3.01 -1.99
N LEU A 123 -0.79 3.38 -2.86
CA LEU A 123 -0.58 4.77 -3.24
C LEU A 123 -1.69 5.26 -4.15
N LEU A 124 -2.00 4.54 -5.25
CA LEU A 124 -2.89 5.11 -6.28
C LEU A 124 -4.35 4.74 -6.06
N TRP A 125 -4.64 3.45 -5.83
CA TRP A 125 -6.02 2.95 -5.83
C TRP A 125 -6.74 3.14 -4.49
N PHE A 126 -6.00 3.03 -3.39
CA PHE A 126 -6.51 3.31 -2.04
C PHE A 126 -6.20 4.73 -1.57
N ASP A 127 -5.39 5.48 -2.33
CA ASP A 127 -5.00 6.85 -2.02
C ASP A 127 -4.48 7.01 -0.59
N LEU A 128 -3.69 6.04 -0.12
CA LEU A 128 -3.22 5.99 1.27
C LEU A 128 -2.16 7.08 1.50
N ARG A 129 -2.27 7.78 2.63
CA ARG A 129 -1.40 8.91 3.00
C ARG A 129 -0.45 8.55 4.16
N PRO A 130 0.67 9.29 4.30
CA PRO A 130 1.67 8.98 5.33
C PRO A 130 1.16 9.03 6.78
N ASP A 131 0.18 9.88 7.07
CA ASP A 131 -0.42 10.04 8.40
C ASP A 131 -1.57 9.05 8.67
N GLU A 132 -2.03 8.33 7.65
CA GLU A 132 -3.11 7.37 7.78
C GLU A 132 -2.68 6.08 8.48
N ARG A 133 -3.67 5.40 9.03
CA ARG A 133 -3.53 4.11 9.72
C ARG A 133 -4.33 3.07 8.95
N LEU A 134 -3.69 1.96 8.58
CA LEU A 134 -4.31 0.82 7.94
C LEU A 134 -4.45 -0.31 8.94
N LEU A 135 -5.67 -0.77 9.23
CA LEU A 135 -5.88 -2.03 9.96
C LEU A 135 -6.04 -3.19 8.97
N TRP A 136 -5.22 -4.22 9.15
CA TRP A 136 -5.29 -5.46 8.40
C TRP A 136 -5.80 -6.61 9.27
N ALA A 137 -7.01 -7.08 8.96
CA ALA A 137 -7.63 -8.24 9.59
C ALA A 137 -7.53 -9.53 8.74
N GLY A 138 -6.79 -9.50 7.64
CA GLY A 138 -6.63 -10.65 6.75
C GLY A 138 -5.57 -11.65 7.22
N GLY A 139 -5.22 -12.56 6.31
CA GLY A 139 -4.36 -13.72 6.59
C GLY A 139 -3.00 -13.37 7.21
N LEU A 140 -2.46 -14.31 8.00
CA LEU A 140 -1.22 -14.16 8.77
C LEU A 140 0.04 -14.03 7.90
N ILE A 141 -0.02 -14.50 6.66
CA ILE A 141 1.12 -14.59 5.74
C ILE A 141 0.95 -13.74 4.48
N ASP A 142 -0.15 -12.99 4.36
CA ASP A 142 -0.34 -12.14 3.19
C ASP A 142 0.63 -10.94 3.28
N PRO A 143 1.59 -10.78 2.34
CA PRO A 143 2.49 -9.64 2.35
C PRO A 143 1.83 -8.35 1.87
N TRP A 144 0.67 -8.42 1.20
CA TRP A 144 -0.04 -7.29 0.62
C TRP A 144 -0.12 -6.03 1.50
N PRO A 145 -0.57 -6.10 2.77
CA PRO A 145 -0.71 -4.90 3.61
C PRO A 145 0.63 -4.24 3.97
N LEU A 146 1.79 -4.88 3.77
CA LEU A 146 3.09 -4.23 3.93
C LEU A 146 3.29 -3.11 2.92
N GLY A 147 2.56 -3.12 1.79
CA GLY A 147 2.54 -2.03 0.82
C GLY A 147 2.12 -0.68 1.41
N ALA A 148 1.36 -0.66 2.50
CA ALA A 148 1.01 0.57 3.21
C ALA A 148 2.25 1.34 3.71
N LEU A 149 3.33 0.63 4.02
CA LEU A 149 4.57 1.24 4.47
C LEU A 149 5.26 2.03 3.34
N LEU A 150 5.01 1.68 2.08
CA LEU A 150 5.50 2.44 0.92
C LEU A 150 4.80 3.79 0.78
N ALA A 151 3.58 3.93 1.33
CA ALA A 151 2.87 5.19 1.45
C ALA A 151 3.29 6.02 2.68
N GLY A 152 4.22 5.51 3.49
CA GLY A 152 4.59 6.10 4.78
C GLY A 152 3.55 5.87 5.89
N ALA A 153 2.47 5.15 5.62
CA ALA A 153 1.37 4.95 6.54
C ALA A 153 1.74 4.05 7.74
N THR A 154 0.90 4.07 8.76
CA THR A 154 0.98 3.12 9.88
C THR A 154 0.17 1.85 9.56
N LEU A 155 0.84 0.71 9.47
CA LEU A 155 0.19 -0.60 9.34
C LEU A 155 -0.11 -1.20 10.72
N ILE A 156 -1.36 -1.57 10.96
CA ILE A 156 -1.83 -2.24 12.16
C ILE A 156 -2.17 -3.69 11.83
N LEU A 157 -1.42 -4.62 12.42
CA LEU A 157 -1.61 -6.07 12.31
C LEU A 157 -2.25 -6.59 13.59
N CYS A 158 -3.38 -7.28 13.46
CA CYS A 158 -4.04 -7.94 14.60
C CYS A 158 -3.70 -9.42 14.67
N ASP A 159 -3.20 -9.87 15.83
CA ASP A 159 -2.86 -11.27 16.09
C ASP A 159 -3.42 -11.74 17.45
N PRO A 160 -4.55 -12.49 17.48
CA PRO A 160 -5.32 -12.97 16.33
C PRO A 160 -6.14 -11.85 15.66
N ALA A 161 -6.78 -12.16 14.52
CA ALA A 161 -7.74 -11.26 13.90
C ALA A 161 -8.89 -10.92 14.88
N PRO A 162 -9.36 -9.66 14.92
CA PRO A 162 -10.42 -9.25 15.83
C PRO A 162 -11.76 -9.88 15.40
N ALA A 163 -12.61 -10.22 16.37
CA ALA A 163 -13.96 -10.70 16.11
C ALA A 163 -14.81 -9.67 15.34
N ASP A 164 -14.58 -8.38 15.61
CA ASP A 164 -15.14 -7.25 14.87
C ASP A 164 -14.00 -6.34 14.36
N PRO A 165 -13.56 -6.53 13.10
CA PRO A 165 -12.54 -5.68 12.49
C PRO A 165 -12.96 -4.22 12.33
N GLN A 166 -14.24 -3.93 12.15
CA GLN A 166 -14.72 -2.56 11.96
C GLN A 166 -14.63 -1.79 13.27
N ALA A 167 -15.09 -2.39 14.37
CA ALA A 167 -14.94 -1.80 15.70
C ALA A 167 -13.46 -1.64 16.08
N ALA A 168 -12.60 -2.62 15.74
CA ALA A 168 -11.17 -2.50 15.98
C ALA A 168 -10.55 -1.35 15.19
N ALA A 169 -10.91 -1.18 13.91
CA ALA A 169 -10.43 -0.10 13.07
C ALA A 169 -10.89 1.27 13.60
N ALA A 170 -12.15 1.40 14.01
CA ALA A 170 -12.68 2.62 14.62
C ALA A 170 -11.94 3.02 15.91
N ARG A 171 -11.65 2.06 16.81
CA ARG A 171 -10.87 2.33 18.04
C ARG A 171 -9.45 2.81 17.75
N GLU A 172 -8.85 2.32 16.66
CA GLU A 172 -7.50 2.67 16.26
C GLU A 172 -7.44 3.91 15.37
N GLY A 173 -8.58 4.52 15.03
CA GLY A 173 -8.62 5.58 14.02
C GLY A 173 -8.04 5.13 12.68
N ALA A 174 -8.27 3.87 12.31
CA ALA A 174 -7.69 3.23 11.15
C ALA A 174 -8.73 2.93 10.08
N ARG A 175 -8.29 2.93 8.82
CA ARG A 175 -9.06 2.41 7.69
C ARG A 175 -8.95 0.90 7.69
N LEU A 176 -10.08 0.22 7.54
CA LEU A 176 -10.13 -1.21 7.27
C LEU A 176 -10.09 -1.41 5.75
N LEU A 177 -8.96 -1.88 5.21
CA LEU A 177 -8.92 -2.28 3.80
C LEU A 177 -9.03 -3.79 3.66
N ARG A 178 -9.65 -4.19 2.56
CA ARG A 178 -9.63 -5.56 2.07
C ARG A 178 -8.76 -5.58 0.83
N ARG A 179 -7.93 -6.61 0.71
CA ARG A 179 -7.22 -6.85 -0.53
C ARG A 179 -8.25 -6.95 -1.66
N PRO A 180 -8.09 -6.23 -2.77
CA PRO A 180 -8.94 -6.43 -3.94
C PRO A 180 -8.96 -7.92 -4.27
N ALA A 181 -10.13 -8.48 -4.59
CA ALA A 181 -10.16 -9.76 -5.27
C ALA A 181 -9.23 -9.62 -6.48
N ALA A 182 -8.31 -10.58 -6.69
CA ALA A 182 -7.42 -10.53 -7.85
C ALA A 182 -8.28 -10.22 -9.08
N GLY A 183 -8.12 -9.01 -9.63
CA GLY A 183 -8.86 -8.62 -10.81
C GLY A 183 -8.53 -9.60 -11.94
N PRO A 184 -9.29 -9.63 -13.04
CA PRO A 184 -9.00 -10.51 -14.18
C PRO A 184 -7.62 -10.28 -14.85
N ALA A 185 -6.77 -9.41 -14.32
CA ALA A 185 -5.43 -9.09 -14.84
C ALA A 185 -4.33 -9.76 -14.00
N THR A 186 -4.11 -11.06 -14.23
CA THR A 186 -2.80 -11.76 -14.21
C THR A 186 -3.04 -13.25 -14.51
N ARG A 187 -3.47 -13.56 -15.74
CA ARG A 187 -3.31 -14.88 -16.37
C ARG A 187 -2.62 -14.69 -17.71
#